data_AF-A0AAT9I4E6-F1
#
_entry.id   AF-A0AAT9I4E6-F1
#
_cell.length_a   1.000
_cell.length_b   1.000
_cell.length_c   1.000
_cell.angle_alpha   90.00
_cell.angle_beta   90.00
_cell.angle_gamma   90.00
#
_symmetry.space_group_name_H-M   'P 1'
#
loop_
_entity.id
_entity.type
_entity.pdbx_description
1 polymer ?
#
loop_
_entity_poly.entity_id
_entity_poly.type
_entity_poly.pdbx_seq_one_letter_code
_entity_poly.pdbx_strand_id
1 'polypeptide(L)'
;MHHLLQKHSATTVQKKKPPESAAPFFAPRCVQRKCAHCEEEEKQQVQRKEMNTVIQKWNMDNAPIGDPERDVHLRQELATATPGLPVVGPSTPYRVCSRELQGSLGAVANHAFVATPASQYAIITRCKPTSGNDWVVTGTAATKTDASPDPCGKGPTCVECRPRPGVTNLDVCLRNAFTAYADPSLYRGLGPNSNTFAGTLARACCDNMSPQPAALGTVPGWDDPPAPGRAATCPPGGPVC
;
A
#
# COMPACT_ATOMS: atom_id res chain seq x y z
N MET A 1 -6.77 23.16 -60.61
CA MET A 1 -8.19 22.80 -60.39
C MET A 1 -8.32 21.28 -60.40
N HIS A 2 -8.24 20.63 -59.24
CA HIS A 2 -8.46 19.18 -59.14
C HIS A 2 -9.61 18.94 -58.16
N HIS A 3 -10.76 18.57 -58.73
CA HIS A 3 -11.94 18.07 -58.03
C HIS A 3 -11.65 16.69 -57.46
N LEU A 4 -11.89 16.48 -56.15
CA LEU A 4 -11.88 15.16 -55.53
C LEU A 4 -13.22 14.93 -54.82
N LEU A 5 -13.93 13.92 -55.30
CA LEU A 5 -15.28 13.52 -54.93
C LEU A 5 -15.38 13.08 -53.46
N GLN A 6 -16.37 13.62 -52.74
CA GLN A 6 -16.87 13.07 -51.49
C GLN A 6 -17.85 11.91 -51.78
N LYS A 7 -17.54 10.71 -51.26
CA LYS A 7 -18.47 9.57 -51.23
C LYS A 7 -19.20 9.57 -49.88
N HIS A 8 -20.51 9.76 -49.92
CA HIS A 8 -21.39 9.55 -48.78
C HIS A 8 -21.69 8.06 -48.62
N SER A 9 -21.45 7.51 -47.42
CA SER A 9 -21.88 6.16 -47.05
C SER A 9 -23.17 6.24 -46.26
N ALA A 10 -24.17 5.46 -46.68
CA ALA A 10 -25.50 5.38 -46.08
C ALA A 10 -25.50 4.50 -44.83
N THR A 11 -26.07 5.00 -43.74
CA THR A 11 -26.24 4.26 -42.48
C THR A 11 -27.61 3.58 -42.46
N THR A 12 -27.63 2.24 -42.50
CA THR A 12 -28.84 1.43 -42.34
C THR A 12 -29.18 1.30 -40.85
N VAL A 13 -30.35 1.81 -40.45
CA VAL A 13 -30.90 1.67 -39.10
C VAL A 13 -31.60 0.30 -39.00
N GLN A 14 -31.03 -0.63 -38.22
CA GLN A 14 -31.71 -1.88 -37.87
C GLN A 14 -32.67 -1.66 -36.69
N LYS A 15 -33.94 -1.96 -36.94
CA LYS A 15 -35.06 -1.86 -35.98
C LYS A 15 -35.02 -3.09 -35.07
N LYS A 16 -34.66 -2.90 -33.80
CA LYS A 16 -34.55 -3.97 -32.79
C LYS A 16 -35.93 -4.31 -32.22
N LYS A 17 -36.29 -5.60 -32.28
CA LYS A 17 -37.55 -6.19 -31.78
C LYS A 17 -37.60 -6.13 -30.23
N PRO A 18 -38.74 -5.80 -29.60
CA PRO A 18 -38.86 -5.80 -28.15
C PRO A 18 -38.91 -7.25 -27.61
N PRO A 19 -38.21 -7.57 -26.50
CA PRO A 19 -38.28 -8.88 -25.89
C PRO A 19 -39.55 -9.04 -25.05
N GLU A 20 -40.01 -10.29 -25.09
CA GLU A 20 -41.25 -10.83 -24.57
C GLU A 20 -41.20 -11.06 -23.06
N SER A 21 -42.41 -11.02 -22.47
CA SER A 21 -42.81 -11.07 -21.07
C SER A 21 -42.03 -12.01 -20.12
N ALA A 22 -41.89 -11.52 -18.89
CA ALA A 22 -41.24 -12.12 -17.74
C ALA A 22 -41.85 -13.44 -17.23
N ALA A 23 -40.98 -14.32 -16.74
CA ALA A 23 -41.30 -15.38 -15.80
C ALA A 23 -40.62 -15.09 -14.43
N PRO A 24 -41.20 -15.54 -13.29
CA PRO A 24 -40.72 -15.20 -11.96
C PRO A 24 -39.39 -15.89 -11.64
N PHE A 25 -38.39 -15.07 -11.32
CA PHE A 25 -37.05 -15.47 -10.86
C PHE A 25 -37.12 -16.07 -9.45
N PHE A 26 -36.86 -17.37 -9.33
CA PHE A 26 -36.30 -17.92 -8.09
C PHE A 26 -34.84 -17.45 -8.01
N ALA A 27 -34.55 -16.56 -7.06
CA ALA A 27 -33.19 -16.09 -6.83
C ALA A 27 -32.28 -17.26 -6.42
N PRO A 28 -31.25 -17.62 -7.21
CA PRO A 28 -30.24 -18.56 -6.75
C PRO A 28 -29.46 -17.90 -5.62
N ARG A 29 -29.30 -18.60 -4.49
CA ARG A 29 -28.34 -18.22 -3.47
C ARG A 29 -26.95 -18.23 -4.13
N CYS A 30 -26.44 -17.05 -4.48
CA CYS A 30 -25.06 -16.89 -4.91
C CYS A 30 -24.16 -17.33 -3.77
N VAL A 31 -23.62 -18.55 -3.86
CA VAL A 31 -22.42 -18.93 -3.14
C VAL A 31 -21.34 -17.97 -3.63
N GLN A 32 -21.00 -16.95 -2.84
CA GLN A 32 -19.86 -16.09 -3.11
C GLN A 32 -18.61 -16.96 -3.10
N ARG A 33 -18.22 -17.45 -4.28
CA ARG A 33 -16.92 -18.09 -4.45
C ARG A 33 -15.87 -17.03 -4.10
N LYS A 34 -14.97 -17.38 -3.18
CA LYS A 34 -13.84 -16.53 -2.84
C LYS A 34 -13.10 -16.17 -4.13
N CYS A 35 -12.61 -14.94 -4.22
CA CYS A 35 -11.83 -14.51 -5.36
C CYS A 35 -10.57 -15.40 -5.47
N ALA A 36 -10.13 -15.74 -6.68
CA ALA A 36 -8.94 -16.60 -6.84
C ALA A 36 -7.69 -16.00 -6.15
N HIS A 37 -7.63 -14.67 -6.05
CA HIS A 37 -6.59 -13.97 -5.30
C HIS A 37 -6.69 -14.21 -3.78
N CYS A 38 -7.90 -14.23 -3.24
CA CYS A 38 -8.22 -14.50 -1.85
C CYS A 38 -7.84 -15.96 -1.49
N GLU A 39 -8.09 -16.90 -2.40
CA GLU A 39 -7.71 -18.31 -2.21
C GLU A 39 -6.18 -18.51 -2.25
N GLU A 40 -5.48 -17.82 -3.14
CA GLU A 40 -4.01 -17.84 -3.22
C GLU A 40 -3.40 -17.19 -1.96
N GLU A 41 -3.97 -16.08 -1.48
CA GLU A 41 -3.58 -15.44 -0.22
C GLU A 41 -3.84 -16.35 0.98
N GLU A 42 -4.95 -17.07 1.03
CA GLU A 42 -5.22 -18.06 2.09
C GLU A 42 -4.19 -19.19 2.09
N LYS A 43 -3.81 -19.71 0.92
CA LYS A 43 -2.75 -20.73 0.82
C LYS A 43 -1.41 -20.21 1.32
N GLN A 44 -1.04 -18.99 0.92
CA GLN A 44 0.18 -18.36 1.43
C GLN A 44 0.08 -18.06 2.93
N GLN A 45 -1.09 -17.71 3.45
CA GLN A 45 -1.30 -17.57 4.90
C GLN A 45 -1.12 -18.89 5.64
N VAL A 46 -1.58 -20.03 5.09
CA VAL A 46 -1.37 -21.36 5.68
C VAL A 46 0.12 -21.69 5.73
N GLN A 47 0.85 -21.55 4.61
CA GLN A 47 2.30 -21.76 4.60
C GLN A 47 3.05 -20.84 5.56
N ARG A 48 2.64 -19.57 5.66
CA ARG A 48 3.21 -18.61 6.63
C ARG A 48 2.92 -19.00 8.08
N LYS A 49 1.73 -19.55 8.38
CA LYS A 49 1.37 -20.07 9.71
C LYS A 49 2.19 -21.29 10.10
N GLU A 50 2.42 -22.22 9.18
CA GLU A 50 3.27 -23.37 9.40
C GLU A 50 4.71 -22.93 9.72
N MET A 51 5.27 -22.01 8.93
CA MET A 51 6.60 -21.47 9.17
C MET A 51 6.72 -20.72 10.51
N ASN A 52 5.69 -19.97 10.91
CA ASN A 52 5.66 -19.30 12.22
C ASN A 52 5.63 -20.30 13.39
N THR A 53 4.89 -21.40 13.25
CA THR A 53 4.86 -22.46 14.26
C THR A 53 6.26 -23.04 14.47
N VAL A 54 7.02 -23.22 13.39
CA VAL A 54 8.41 -23.68 13.44
C VAL A 54 9.32 -22.66 14.15
N ILE A 55 9.20 -21.37 13.84
CA ILE A 55 10.00 -20.31 14.46
C ILE A 55 9.69 -20.17 15.95
N GLN A 56 8.40 -20.18 16.33
CA GLN A 56 8.00 -20.10 17.74
C GLN A 56 8.55 -21.27 18.55
N LYS A 57 8.46 -22.48 18.00
CA LYS A 57 9.04 -23.67 18.62
C LYS A 57 10.55 -23.51 18.82
N TRP A 58 11.26 -23.06 17.79
CA TRP A 58 12.69 -22.82 17.87
C TRP A 58 13.06 -21.77 18.94
N ASN A 59 12.29 -20.68 19.07
CA ASN A 59 12.53 -19.67 20.10
C ASN A 59 12.29 -20.20 21.52
N MET A 60 11.29 -21.07 21.72
CA MET A 60 11.06 -21.71 23.02
C MET A 60 12.21 -22.65 23.39
N ASP A 61 12.71 -23.40 22.42
CA ASP A 61 13.81 -24.36 22.62
C ASP A 61 15.17 -23.67 22.88
N ASN A 62 15.31 -22.39 22.51
CA ASN A 62 16.57 -21.63 22.60
C ASN A 62 16.49 -20.37 23.49
N ALA A 63 15.42 -20.19 24.26
CA ALA A 63 15.28 -19.01 25.12
C ALA A 63 16.38 -18.99 26.20
N PRO A 64 17.19 -17.92 26.32
CA PRO A 64 18.16 -17.79 27.41
C PRO A 64 17.42 -17.62 28.74
N ILE A 65 17.85 -18.37 29.75
CA ILE A 65 17.36 -18.30 31.11
C ILE A 65 17.87 -16.98 31.71
N GLY A 66 17.09 -15.91 31.57
CA GLY A 66 17.40 -14.57 32.06
C GLY A 66 16.67 -14.23 33.36
N ASP A 67 17.43 -13.65 34.30
CA ASP A 67 17.04 -13.27 35.65
C ASP A 67 16.10 -12.03 35.67
N PRO A 68 14.87 -12.12 36.23
CA PRO A 68 13.82 -11.10 36.11
C PRO A 68 13.98 -9.85 36.99
N GLU A 69 15.03 -9.70 37.81
CA GLU A 69 15.09 -8.60 38.80
C GLU A 69 15.65 -7.24 38.30
N ARG A 70 16.09 -7.12 37.04
CA ARG A 70 16.84 -5.91 36.60
C ARG A 70 16.03 -4.78 35.97
N ASP A 71 14.71 -4.91 35.81
CA ASP A 71 13.91 -4.00 34.96
C ASP A 71 13.03 -2.98 35.73
N VAL A 72 13.09 -2.97 37.07
CA VAL A 72 12.19 -2.13 37.90
C VAL A 72 12.73 -0.71 38.14
N HIS A 73 14.04 -0.47 37.97
CA HIS A 73 14.64 0.82 38.34
C HIS A 73 14.68 1.89 37.25
N LEU A 74 14.46 1.56 35.97
CA LEU A 74 14.57 2.54 34.87
C LEU A 74 13.29 3.35 34.58
N ARG A 75 12.16 3.04 35.24
CA ARG A 75 10.86 3.65 34.92
C ARG A 75 10.47 4.88 35.75
N GLN A 76 11.28 5.30 36.73
CA GLN A 76 10.82 6.27 37.75
C GLN A 76 11.34 7.71 37.62
N GLU A 77 12.20 8.04 36.64
CA GLU A 77 12.84 9.37 36.56
C GLU A 77 12.37 10.31 35.41
N LEU A 78 11.28 10.02 34.69
CA LEU A 78 10.83 10.86 33.56
C LEU A 78 9.51 11.62 33.78
N ALA A 79 9.13 11.86 35.03
CA ALA A 79 7.86 12.50 35.39
C ALA A 79 8.02 13.92 35.97
N THR A 80 8.90 14.76 35.41
CA THR A 80 8.92 16.18 35.78
C THR A 80 9.41 17.08 34.65
N ALA A 81 8.53 18.02 34.26
CA ALA A 81 8.74 19.23 33.47
C ALA A 81 8.44 19.18 31.95
N THR A 82 7.25 19.68 31.56
CA THR A 82 7.13 20.52 30.34
C THR A 82 6.03 21.58 30.51
N PRO A 83 6.39 22.87 30.64
CA PRO A 83 5.48 24.00 30.53
C PRO A 83 5.25 24.36 29.05
N GLY A 84 4.00 24.57 28.66
CA GLY A 84 3.59 25.15 27.37
C GLY A 84 2.99 24.14 26.39
N LEU A 85 1.68 23.91 26.48
CA LEU A 85 0.95 23.14 25.48
C LEU A 85 1.01 23.89 24.13
N PRO A 86 1.57 23.28 23.06
CA PRO A 86 1.58 23.91 21.76
C PRO A 86 0.14 24.10 21.27
N VAL A 87 -0.14 25.28 20.72
CA VAL A 87 -1.40 25.60 20.06
C VAL A 87 -1.67 24.53 19.00
N VAL A 88 -2.69 23.72 19.21
CA VAL A 88 -3.13 22.67 18.29
C VAL A 88 -3.71 23.36 17.07
N GLY A 89 -2.90 23.53 16.02
CA GLY A 89 -3.39 23.95 14.72
C GLY A 89 -4.43 22.96 14.18
N PRO A 90 -5.29 23.37 13.23
CA PRO A 90 -6.25 22.47 12.61
C PRO A 90 -5.49 21.29 11.98
N SER A 91 -5.81 20.07 12.45
CA SER A 91 -5.20 18.85 11.93
C SER A 91 -5.49 18.73 10.44
N THR A 92 -4.46 18.57 9.61
CA THR A 92 -4.68 18.32 8.19
C THR A 92 -5.30 16.93 8.02
N PRO A 93 -6.20 16.73 7.02
CA PRO A 93 -6.76 15.42 6.77
C PRO A 93 -5.78 14.50 6.00
N TYR A 94 -4.56 14.96 5.73
CA TYR A 94 -3.53 14.21 5.02
C TYR A 94 -2.65 13.47 6.02
N ARG A 95 -2.48 12.16 5.82
CA ARG A 95 -1.77 11.30 6.76
C ARG A 95 -0.82 10.38 6.03
N VAL A 96 0.36 10.20 6.61
CA VAL A 96 1.26 9.11 6.27
C VAL A 96 0.99 8.00 7.26
N CYS A 97 0.60 6.84 6.76
CA CYS A 97 0.15 5.75 7.59
C CYS A 97 1.06 4.54 7.39
N SER A 98 1.16 3.74 8.45
CA SER A 98 1.85 2.45 8.46
C SER A 98 0.94 1.43 9.13
N ARG A 99 1.04 0.18 8.71
CA ARG A 99 0.28 -0.92 9.30
C ARG A 99 1.15 -2.15 9.39
N GLU A 100 0.92 -2.98 10.39
CA GLU A 100 1.58 -4.27 10.48
C GLU A 100 1.23 -5.12 9.26
N LEU A 101 2.25 -5.73 8.66
CA LEU A 101 2.03 -6.75 7.64
C LEU A 101 1.33 -7.97 8.26
N GLN A 102 0.49 -8.66 7.49
CA GLN A 102 -0.13 -9.89 7.99
C GLN A 102 0.91 -11.03 8.09
N GLY A 103 0.78 -11.85 9.14
CA GLY A 103 1.65 -13.02 9.36
C GLY A 103 3.01 -12.65 9.96
N SER A 104 4.04 -13.47 9.67
CA SER A 104 5.40 -13.34 10.22
C SER A 104 6.08 -12.01 9.87
N LEU A 105 5.74 -11.44 8.72
CA LEU A 105 6.31 -10.18 8.26
C LEU A 105 5.88 -8.99 9.14
N GLY A 106 4.70 -9.06 9.76
CA GLY A 106 4.23 -8.01 10.68
C GLY A 106 5.05 -7.89 11.95
N ALA A 107 5.79 -8.94 12.33
CA ALA A 107 6.68 -8.90 13.47
C ALA A 107 7.95 -8.07 13.21
N VAL A 108 8.30 -7.83 11.94
CA VAL A 108 9.58 -7.23 11.56
C VAL A 108 9.46 -5.98 10.69
N ALA A 109 8.31 -5.79 10.03
CA ALA A 109 8.12 -4.66 9.14
C ALA A 109 6.65 -4.24 9.05
N ASN A 110 6.45 -2.94 8.99
CA ASN A 110 5.21 -2.31 8.63
C ASN A 110 5.18 -1.99 7.14
N HIS A 111 3.96 -1.92 6.60
CA HIS A 111 3.64 -1.43 5.27
C HIS A 111 3.15 0.02 5.36
N ALA A 112 3.83 0.93 4.70
CA ALA A 112 3.45 2.34 4.65
C ALA A 112 2.70 2.73 3.38
N PHE A 113 1.81 3.71 3.52
CA PHE A 113 0.98 4.30 2.46
C PHE A 113 0.64 5.76 2.81
N VAL A 114 0.18 6.54 1.82
CA VAL A 114 -0.25 7.92 2.04
C VAL A 114 -1.77 8.02 1.87
N ALA A 115 -2.46 8.46 2.92
CA ALA A 115 -3.90 8.66 2.94
C ALA A 115 -4.25 10.14 2.78
N THR A 116 -5.17 10.44 1.88
CA THR A 116 -5.77 11.75 1.67
C THR A 116 -7.30 11.64 1.83
N PRO A 117 -8.05 12.76 1.87
CA PRO A 117 -9.51 12.71 1.84
C PRO A 117 -10.10 11.95 0.65
N ALA A 118 -9.40 11.95 -0.49
CA ALA A 118 -9.91 11.45 -1.77
C ALA A 118 -9.20 10.17 -2.25
N SER A 119 -8.07 9.79 -1.66
CA SER A 119 -7.21 8.73 -2.20
C SER A 119 -6.39 8.03 -1.11
N GLN A 120 -5.98 6.81 -1.41
CA GLN A 120 -4.97 6.07 -0.64
C GLN A 120 -3.85 5.62 -1.58
N TYR A 121 -2.77 6.38 -1.62
CA TYR A 121 -1.62 6.10 -2.49
C TYR A 121 -0.79 4.96 -1.92
N ALA A 122 -0.61 3.90 -2.71
CA ALA A 122 0.26 2.77 -2.42
C ALA A 122 0.84 2.16 -3.71
N ILE A 123 1.60 1.07 -3.57
CA ILE A 123 2.00 0.20 -4.68
C ILE A 123 1.62 -1.25 -4.39
N ILE A 124 1.35 -2.01 -5.45
CA ILE A 124 0.90 -3.40 -5.39
C ILE A 124 1.75 -4.30 -6.29
N THR A 125 2.12 -5.48 -5.81
CA THR A 125 3.01 -6.44 -6.50
C THR A 125 2.24 -7.46 -7.32
N ARG A 126 1.35 -7.01 -8.21
CA ARG A 126 0.60 -7.91 -9.12
C ARG A 126 1.19 -7.98 -10.53
N CYS A 127 2.34 -7.35 -10.74
CA CYS A 127 3.00 -7.30 -12.02
C CYS A 127 3.92 -8.49 -12.21
N LYS A 128 3.92 -9.06 -13.41
CA LYS A 128 4.89 -10.07 -13.84
C LYS A 128 6.02 -9.38 -14.60
N PRO A 129 7.28 -9.38 -14.10
CA PRO A 129 8.40 -8.79 -14.83
C PRO A 129 8.56 -9.38 -16.23
N THR A 130 8.91 -8.56 -17.22
CA THR A 130 9.14 -9.01 -18.61
C THR A 130 10.43 -9.84 -18.72
N SER A 131 11.39 -9.60 -17.82
CA SER A 131 12.64 -10.33 -17.71
C SER A 131 13.14 -10.40 -16.26
N GLY A 132 14.01 -11.38 -15.98
CA GLY A 132 14.58 -11.63 -14.66
C GLY A 132 13.69 -12.48 -13.75
N ASN A 133 14.17 -12.70 -12.53
CA ASN A 133 13.45 -13.48 -11.53
C ASN A 133 12.30 -12.66 -10.93
N ASP A 134 11.17 -13.32 -10.69
CA ASP A 134 10.00 -12.78 -10.01
C ASP A 134 10.01 -13.21 -8.54
N TRP A 135 10.94 -12.62 -7.78
CA TRP A 135 11.16 -12.96 -6.37
C TRP A 135 11.36 -11.69 -5.56
N VAL A 136 10.66 -11.57 -4.42
CA VAL A 136 10.71 -10.36 -3.58
C VAL A 136 12.12 -10.04 -3.05
N VAL A 137 12.99 -11.05 -2.94
CA VAL A 137 14.38 -10.87 -2.48
C VAL A 137 15.27 -10.28 -3.57
N THR A 138 15.28 -10.88 -4.76
CA THR A 138 16.10 -10.42 -5.90
C THR A 138 15.45 -9.22 -6.62
N GLY A 139 14.15 -9.04 -6.40
CA GLY A 139 13.31 -7.99 -6.92
C GLY A 139 12.22 -8.53 -7.85
N THR A 140 11.01 -7.99 -7.71
CA THR A 140 9.88 -8.11 -8.62
C THR A 140 9.48 -6.73 -9.17
N ALA A 141 8.31 -6.59 -9.77
CA ALA A 141 7.72 -5.34 -10.22
C ALA A 141 6.43 -5.02 -9.44
N ALA A 142 6.18 -3.73 -9.21
CA ALA A 142 4.95 -3.24 -8.62
C ALA A 142 4.37 -2.10 -9.45
N THR A 143 3.04 -1.93 -9.37
CA THR A 143 2.34 -0.80 -9.96
C THR A 143 1.75 0.09 -8.87
N LYS A 144 1.68 1.40 -9.11
CA LYS A 144 1.09 2.34 -8.15
C LYS A 144 -0.43 2.35 -8.25
N THR A 145 -1.08 2.65 -7.14
CA THR A 145 -2.53 2.79 -7.06
C THR A 145 -2.89 3.92 -6.11
N ASP A 146 -3.96 4.65 -6.41
CA ASP A 146 -4.58 5.66 -5.54
C ASP A 146 -5.80 5.14 -4.79
N ALA A 147 -6.08 3.84 -4.92
CA ALA A 147 -7.16 3.13 -4.26
C ALA A 147 -6.60 1.89 -3.56
N SER A 148 -5.58 2.08 -2.73
CA SER A 148 -5.08 0.98 -1.89
C SER A 148 -6.24 0.41 -1.08
N PRO A 149 -6.49 -0.91 -1.12
CA PRO A 149 -7.43 -1.51 -0.21
C PRO A 149 -6.82 -1.45 1.20
N ASP A 150 -7.67 -1.21 2.19
CA ASP A 150 -7.28 -1.43 3.57
C ASP A 150 -7.29 -2.95 3.85
N PRO A 151 -6.15 -3.62 4.13
CA PRO A 151 -6.18 -4.99 4.62
C PRO A 151 -7.05 -5.08 5.87
N CYS A 152 -7.97 -6.04 5.84
CA CYS A 152 -8.90 -6.30 6.92
C CYS A 152 -8.13 -6.63 8.22
N GLY A 153 -8.43 -5.94 9.32
CA GLY A 153 -8.19 -6.46 10.68
C GLY A 153 -7.48 -5.55 11.68
N LYS A 154 -6.66 -4.58 11.25
CA LYS A 154 -5.99 -3.64 12.19
C LYS A 154 -5.99 -2.21 11.65
N GLY A 155 -6.31 -1.26 12.54
CA GLY A 155 -6.20 0.16 12.24
C GLY A 155 -4.74 0.55 11.98
N PRO A 156 -4.46 1.41 10.99
CA PRO A 156 -3.10 1.89 10.73
C PRO A 156 -2.65 2.89 11.80
N THR A 157 -1.35 2.90 12.08
CA THR A 157 -0.70 4.00 12.80
C THR A 157 -0.36 5.10 11.82
N CYS A 158 -0.86 6.31 12.06
CA CYS A 158 -0.70 7.43 11.15
C CYS A 158 -0.02 8.61 11.82
N VAL A 159 0.82 9.30 11.04
CA VAL A 159 1.37 10.62 11.36
C VAL A 159 0.76 11.67 10.43
N GLU A 160 0.59 12.88 10.93
CA GLU A 160 0.09 14.01 10.15
C GLU A 160 1.09 14.40 9.05
N CYS A 161 0.62 14.58 7.82
CA CYS A 161 1.40 15.22 6.76
C CYS A 161 1.19 16.73 6.85
N ARG A 162 2.14 17.42 7.49
CA ARG A 162 2.21 18.89 7.45
C ARG A 162 2.92 19.32 6.17
N PRO A 163 2.44 20.31 5.41
CA PRO A 163 3.11 20.74 4.19
C PRO A 163 4.56 21.17 4.46
N ARG A 164 5.51 20.71 3.65
CA ARG A 164 6.90 21.18 3.66
C ARG A 164 6.95 22.68 3.30
N PRO A 165 7.94 23.47 3.78
CA PRO A 165 8.13 24.84 3.30
C PRO A 165 8.11 24.96 1.77
N GLY A 166 7.26 25.85 1.26
CA GLY A 166 7.02 26.05 -0.18
C GLY A 166 5.86 25.23 -0.77
N VAL A 167 5.37 24.21 -0.07
CA VAL A 167 4.18 23.44 -0.48
C VAL A 167 2.92 24.13 0.04
N THR A 168 2.18 24.79 -0.85
CA THR A 168 0.93 25.48 -0.50
C THR A 168 -0.33 24.62 -0.70
N ASN A 169 -0.24 23.57 -1.51
CA ASN A 169 -1.34 22.64 -1.80
C ASN A 169 -0.83 21.20 -1.75
N LEU A 170 -1.16 20.49 -0.66
CA LEU A 170 -0.75 19.11 -0.44
C LEU A 170 -1.35 18.14 -1.46
N ASP A 171 -2.59 18.36 -1.90
CA ASP A 171 -3.26 17.49 -2.86
C ASP A 171 -2.51 17.46 -4.20
N VAL A 172 -2.24 18.66 -4.73
CA VAL A 172 -1.50 18.84 -5.98
C VAL A 172 -0.08 18.29 -5.85
N CYS A 173 0.61 18.55 -4.73
CA CYS A 173 1.95 18.03 -4.51
C CYS A 173 1.97 16.50 -4.49
N LEU A 174 1.12 15.87 -3.68
CA LEU A 174 1.06 14.41 -3.56
C LEU A 174 0.67 13.76 -4.88
N ARG A 175 -0.28 14.35 -5.62
CA ARG A 175 -0.67 13.84 -6.96
C ARG A 175 0.47 13.95 -7.97
N ASN A 176 1.25 15.02 -7.94
CA ASN A 176 2.42 15.19 -8.80
C ASN A 176 3.51 14.17 -8.45
N ALA A 177 3.83 14.00 -7.15
CA ALA A 177 4.79 13.00 -6.69
C ALA A 177 4.35 11.58 -7.04
N PHE A 178 3.08 11.25 -6.85
CA PHE A 178 2.45 10.00 -7.29
C PHE A 178 2.63 9.79 -8.79
N THR A 179 2.31 10.80 -9.60
CA THR A 179 2.39 10.74 -11.06
C THR A 179 3.83 10.55 -11.54
N ALA A 180 4.80 11.22 -10.90
CA ALA A 180 6.21 11.12 -11.22
C ALA A 180 6.86 9.79 -10.82
N TYR A 181 6.30 9.09 -9.82
CA TYR A 181 6.84 7.79 -9.40
C TYR A 181 6.74 6.75 -10.53
N ALA A 182 7.80 5.99 -10.74
CA ALA A 182 7.89 5.02 -11.84
C ALA A 182 6.79 3.94 -11.74
N ASP A 183 6.19 3.60 -12.87
CA ASP A 183 5.09 2.65 -12.95
C ASP A 183 5.11 1.89 -14.30
N PRO A 184 5.40 0.57 -14.31
CA PRO A 184 5.77 -0.25 -13.17
C PRO A 184 7.16 0.08 -12.61
N SER A 185 7.37 -0.17 -11.32
CA SER A 185 8.63 0.07 -10.60
C SER A 185 9.24 -1.21 -10.02
N LEU A 186 10.56 -1.18 -9.76
CA LEU A 186 11.24 -2.23 -9.02
C LEU A 186 10.69 -2.35 -7.59
N TYR A 187 10.44 -3.57 -7.14
CA TYR A 187 9.99 -3.88 -5.77
C TYR A 187 10.87 -4.96 -5.15
N ARG A 188 11.36 -4.75 -3.91
CA ARG A 188 12.19 -5.70 -3.14
C ARG A 188 11.79 -5.71 -1.67
N GLY A 189 11.91 -6.83 -0.97
CA GLY A 189 11.41 -6.98 0.41
C GLY A 189 11.90 -5.90 1.38
N LEU A 190 13.19 -5.55 1.34
CA LEU A 190 13.79 -4.55 2.23
C LEU A 190 13.90 -3.15 1.63
N GLY A 191 13.52 -2.97 0.36
CA GLY A 191 13.69 -1.71 -0.35
C GLY A 191 14.40 -1.86 -1.71
N PRO A 192 13.99 -1.13 -2.76
CA PRO A 192 12.84 -0.23 -2.76
C PRO A 192 11.50 -1.01 -2.75
N ASN A 193 10.52 -0.55 -1.98
CA ASN A 193 9.21 -1.21 -1.78
C ASN A 193 8.08 -0.20 -1.52
N SER A 194 6.97 -0.65 -0.91
CA SER A 194 5.84 0.23 -0.54
C SER A 194 6.23 1.33 0.43
N ASN A 195 7.18 1.05 1.33
CA ASN A 195 7.70 2.03 2.27
C ASN A 195 8.56 3.08 1.56
N THR A 196 9.37 2.66 0.58
CA THR A 196 10.10 3.60 -0.28
C THR A 196 9.17 4.50 -1.07
N PHE A 197 8.09 3.94 -1.61
CA PHE A 197 7.07 4.72 -2.31
C PHE A 197 6.42 5.74 -1.40
N ALA A 198 5.90 5.31 -0.24
CA ALA A 198 5.27 6.21 0.72
C ALA A 198 6.25 7.28 1.22
N GLY A 199 7.49 6.88 1.54
CA GLY A 199 8.57 7.77 1.93
C GLY A 199 8.94 8.78 0.85
N THR A 200 8.94 8.38 -0.42
CA THR A 200 9.19 9.29 -1.56
C THR A 200 8.13 10.38 -1.65
N LEU A 201 6.85 10.01 -1.61
CA LEU A 201 5.74 10.98 -1.64
C LEU A 201 5.77 11.88 -0.39
N ALA A 202 5.99 11.29 0.78
CA ALA A 202 6.03 11.99 2.06
C ALA A 202 7.18 13.00 2.12
N ARG A 203 8.41 12.64 1.74
CA ARG A 203 9.57 13.56 1.72
C ARG A 203 9.45 14.66 0.66
N ALA A 204 8.72 14.42 -0.43
CA ALA A 204 8.48 15.43 -1.45
C ALA A 204 7.53 16.53 -0.95
N CYS A 205 6.50 16.17 -0.19
CA CYS A 205 5.37 17.07 0.09
C CYS A 205 5.18 17.45 1.55
N CYS A 206 5.59 16.58 2.48
CA CYS A 206 5.39 16.77 3.91
C CYS A 206 6.69 17.18 4.61
N ASP A 207 6.57 17.98 5.66
CA ASP A 207 7.65 18.38 6.54
C ASP A 207 8.04 17.25 7.51
N ASN A 208 9.31 17.21 7.93
CA ASN A 208 9.84 16.27 8.92
C ASN A 208 9.61 14.77 8.61
N MET A 209 9.62 14.38 7.33
CA MET A 209 9.52 12.97 6.89
C MET A 209 10.88 12.30 6.58
N SER A 210 11.98 13.00 6.88
CA SER A 210 13.34 12.47 6.81
C SER A 210 14.12 12.95 8.05
N PRO A 211 14.63 12.03 8.90
CA PRO A 211 14.54 10.57 8.77
C PRO A 211 13.11 10.04 8.94
N GLN A 212 12.92 8.75 8.72
CA GLN A 212 11.66 8.05 8.99
C GLN A 212 11.04 8.42 10.36
N PRO A 213 9.75 8.83 10.41
CA PRO A 213 9.06 9.05 11.68
C PRO A 213 8.99 7.78 12.54
N ALA A 214 9.41 7.85 13.80
CA ALA A 214 9.44 6.71 14.71
C ALA A 214 8.04 6.09 14.97
N ALA A 215 6.99 6.92 14.93
CA ALA A 215 5.62 6.47 15.11
C ALA A 215 5.15 5.49 14.02
N LEU A 216 5.82 5.42 12.87
CA LEU A 216 5.50 4.46 11.81
C LEU A 216 6.06 3.05 12.06
N GLY A 217 6.76 2.83 13.18
CA GLY A 217 7.42 1.55 13.49
C GLY A 217 8.55 1.23 12.52
N THR A 218 8.84 -0.03 12.26
CA THR A 218 9.92 -0.41 11.33
C THR A 218 9.38 -0.41 9.89
N VAL A 219 9.75 0.56 9.06
CA VAL A 219 9.37 0.60 7.63
C VAL A 219 10.61 0.52 6.73
N PRO A 220 11.19 -0.69 6.52
CA PRO A 220 12.45 -0.85 5.80
C PRO A 220 12.35 -0.32 4.36
N GLY A 221 13.42 0.33 3.91
CA GLY A 221 13.49 1.00 2.61
C GLY A 221 12.85 2.39 2.58
N TRP A 222 12.39 2.94 3.72
CA TRP A 222 11.78 4.27 3.77
C TRP A 222 12.65 5.34 3.12
N ASP A 223 13.89 5.49 3.58
CA ASP A 223 14.83 6.51 3.13
C ASP A 223 15.60 6.14 1.85
N ASP A 224 15.28 5.01 1.22
CA ASP A 224 15.85 4.64 -0.08
C ASP A 224 15.47 5.68 -1.15
N PRO A 225 16.31 5.83 -2.19
CA PRO A 225 15.93 6.61 -3.37
C PRO A 225 14.67 6.03 -4.04
N PRO A 226 13.89 6.85 -4.78
CA PRO A 226 12.72 6.36 -5.52
C PRO A 226 13.06 5.15 -6.39
N ALA A 227 12.17 4.16 -6.42
CA ALA A 227 12.40 2.95 -7.19
C ALA A 227 12.60 3.28 -8.68
N PRO A 228 13.61 2.70 -9.34
CA PRO A 228 13.72 2.81 -10.79
C PRO A 228 12.54 2.09 -11.47
N GLY A 229 12.24 2.51 -12.71
CA GLY A 229 11.27 1.83 -13.54
C GLY A 229 11.69 0.39 -13.85
N ARG A 230 10.70 -0.51 -13.97
CA ARG A 230 10.92 -1.92 -14.31
C ARG A 230 9.89 -2.38 -15.34
N ALA A 231 10.36 -2.92 -16.47
CA ALA A 231 9.48 -3.50 -17.47
C ALA A 231 8.71 -4.70 -16.89
N ALA A 232 7.38 -4.64 -16.95
CA ALA A 232 6.50 -5.69 -16.46
C ALA A 232 5.12 -5.63 -17.13
N THR A 233 4.39 -6.74 -17.08
CA THR A 233 2.97 -6.80 -17.43
C THR A 233 2.15 -6.85 -16.15
N CYS A 234 1.26 -5.88 -15.95
CA CYS A 234 0.40 -5.79 -14.78
C CYS A 234 -1.07 -6.02 -15.18
N PRO A 235 -1.85 -6.79 -14.40
CA PRO A 235 -3.28 -6.92 -14.64
C PRO A 235 -3.97 -5.55 -14.45
N PRO A 236 -5.02 -5.26 -15.23
CA PRO A 236 -5.77 -4.02 -15.11
C PRO A 236 -6.60 -3.97 -13.82
N GLY A 237 -6.84 -2.75 -13.33
CA GLY A 237 -7.70 -2.47 -12.17
C GLY A 237 -7.01 -2.70 -10.83
N GLY A 238 -7.54 -2.11 -9.74
CA GLY A 238 -7.07 -2.33 -8.37
C GLY A 238 -7.46 -3.71 -7.82
N PRO A 239 -6.93 -4.14 -6.68
CA PRO A 239 -7.52 -5.24 -5.92
C PRO A 239 -8.95 -4.84 -5.51
N VAL A 240 -9.89 -5.74 -5.70
CA VAL A 240 -11.27 -5.59 -5.23
C VAL A 240 -11.38 -6.41 -3.96
N CYS A 241 -11.64 -5.75 -2.83
CA CYS A 241 -12.00 -6.41 -1.58
C CYS A 241 -13.48 -6.79 -1.58
#